data_AF-A0A935X602-F1
#
_entry.id   AF-A0A935X602-F1
#
_cell.length_a   1.000
_cell.length_b   1.000
_cell.length_c   1.000
_cell.angle_alpha   90.00
_cell.angle_beta   90.00
_cell.angle_gamma   90.00
#
_symmetry.space_group_name_H-M   'P 1'
#
loop_
_entity.id
_entity.type
_entity.pdbx_description
1 polymer ?
#
loop_
_entity_poly.entity_id
_entity_poly.type
_entity_poly.pdbx_seq_one_letter_code
_entity_poly.pdbx_strand_id
1 'polypeptide(L)' 'MPLLGLNRTYAHSLPVLQPNNDIAAAFERMVQPVFEQSQHLTEQNAQLARARDLLLPKLMTGQLDVSGIRLPEELAA' A
#
# COMPACT_ATOMS: atom_id res chain seq x y z
N MET A 1 -18.15 -0.46 20.15
CA MET A 1 -17.36 0.77 20.42
C MET A 1 -17.47 1.69 19.22
N PRO A 2 -18.39 2.66 19.21
CA PRO A 2 -18.51 3.57 18.08
C PRO A 2 -17.38 4.59 18.14
N LEU A 3 -16.58 4.66 17.07
CA LEU A 3 -15.71 5.80 16.77
C LEU A 3 -16.62 7.01 16.50
N LEU A 4 -16.93 7.74 17.56
CA LEU A 4 -17.76 8.94 17.50
C LEU A 4 -16.97 10.02 16.76
N GLY A 5 -17.59 10.57 15.72
CA GLY A 5 -17.01 11.55 14.82
C GLY A 5 -16.29 12.67 15.57
N LEU A 6 -15.04 12.92 15.15
CA LEU A 6 -14.23 14.02 15.66
C LEU A 6 -15.01 15.32 15.51
N ASN A 7 -15.45 15.86 16.64
CA ASN A 7 -16.10 17.17 16.68
C ASN A 7 -15.07 18.23 16.29
N ARG A 8 -15.36 19.03 15.25
CA ARG A 8 -14.45 20.08 14.74
C ARG A 8 -14.02 21.06 15.84
N THR A 9 -14.92 21.46 16.72
CA THR A 9 -14.63 22.35 17.85
C THR A 9 -13.65 21.70 18.83
N TYR A 10 -13.82 20.41 19.11
CA TYR A 10 -12.93 19.66 19.98
C TYR A 10 -11.52 19.51 19.36
N ALA A 11 -11.43 19.15 18.08
CA ALA A 11 -10.14 19.00 17.39
C ALA A 11 -9.30 20.29 17.39
N HIS A 12 -9.94 21.46 17.22
CA HIS A 12 -9.25 22.76 17.28
C HIS A 12 -8.89 23.22 18.71
N SER A 13 -9.52 22.65 19.73
CA SER A 13 -9.22 22.95 21.14
C SER A 13 -8.02 22.16 21.70
N LEU A 14 -7.54 21.15 20.97
CA LEU A 14 -6.41 20.34 21.40
C LEU A 14 -5.11 21.15 21.28
N PRO A 15 -4.34 21.31 22.37
CA PRO A 15 -3.05 21.97 22.29
C PRO A 15 -2.11 21.11 21.45
N VAL A 16 -1.64 21.66 20.34
CA VAL A 16 -0.67 21.02 19.45
C VAL A 16 0.54 21.93 19.27
N LEU A 17 1.73 21.33 19.26
CA LEU A 17 2.93 22.05 18.89
C LEU A 17 2.90 22.32 17.39
N GLN A 18 2.80 23.58 16.99
CA GLN A 18 2.89 23.96 15.59
C GLN A 18 4.35 24.26 15.23
N PRO A 19 5.00 23.46 14.37
CA PRO A 19 6.33 23.77 13.89
C PRO A 19 6.31 25.01 12.99
N ASN A 20 7.48 25.64 12.83
CA ASN A 20 7.62 26.64 11.78
C ASN A 20 7.57 25.97 10.39
N ASN A 21 7.38 26.79 9.35
CA ASN A 21 7.20 26.29 7.98
C ASN A 21 8.42 25.51 7.47
N ASP A 22 9.63 25.89 7.88
CA ASP A 22 10.86 25.22 7.43
C ASP A 22 10.96 23.79 7.95
N ILE A 23 10.65 23.58 9.23
CA ILE A 23 10.61 22.26 9.86
C ILE A 23 9.49 21.42 9.25
N ALA A 24 8.30 22.00 9.06
CA ALA A 24 7.18 21.30 8.43
C ALA A 24 7.53 20.82 7.02
N ALA A 25 8.12 21.69 6.20
CA ALA A 25 8.52 21.37 4.83
C ALA A 25 9.67 20.35 4.79
N ALA A 26 10.61 20.40 5.74
CA ALA A 26 11.69 19.41 5.84
C ALA A 26 11.16 18.01 6.20
N PHE A 27 10.20 17.94 7.12
CA PHE A 27 9.51 16.69 7.45
C PHE A 27 8.76 16.15 6.24
N GLU A 28 7.94 16.98 5.59
CA GLU A 28 7.16 16.59 4.41
C GLU A 28 8.05 16.01 3.30
N ARG A 29 9.15 16.70 2.94
CA ARG A 29 10.11 16.19 1.94
C ARG A 29 10.72 14.84 2.32
N MET A 30 10.91 14.58 3.61
CA MET A 30 11.48 13.33 4.09
C MET A 30 10.46 12.18 4.03
N VAL A 31 9.21 12.43 4.44
CA VAL A 31 8.21 11.37 4.57
C VAL A 31 7.43 11.12 3.29
N GLN A 32 7.24 12.14 2.45
CA GLN A 32 6.48 12.05 1.20
C GLN A 32 6.88 10.85 0.33
N PRO A 33 8.17 10.61 0.00
CA PRO A 33 8.54 9.46 -0.83
C PRO A 33 8.24 8.11 -0.17
N VAL A 34 8.28 8.02 1.17
CA VAL A 34 7.93 6.79 1.90
C VAL A 34 6.43 6.50 1.79
N PHE A 35 5.60 7.53 1.94
CA PHE A 35 4.15 7.40 1.77
C PHE A 35 3.78 7.03 0.33
N GLU A 36 4.39 7.69 -0.66
CA GLU A 36 4.20 7.37 -2.08
C GLU A 36 4.59 5.93 -2.40
N GLN A 37 5.75 5.48 -1.90
CA GLN A 37 6.20 4.10 -2.10
C GLN A 37 5.25 3.09 -1.44
N SER A 38 4.74 3.38 -0.25
CA SER A 38 3.78 2.53 0.44
C SER A 38 2.46 2.41 -0.33
N GLN A 39 1.97 3.52 -0.88
CA GLN A 39 0.77 3.52 -1.74
C GLN A 39 1.01 2.71 -3.00
N HIS A 40 2.14 2.94 -3.67
CA HIS A 40 2.49 2.21 -4.90
C HIS A 40 2.56 0.70 -4.68
N LEU A 41 3.23 0.24 -3.61
CA LEU A 41 3.30 -1.19 -3.27
C LEU A 41 1.92 -1.77 -2.96
N THR A 42 1.06 -1.00 -2.31
CA THR A 42 -0.32 -1.43 -2.02
C THR A 42 -1.11 -1.64 -3.31
N GLU A 43 -1.01 -0.70 -4.25
CA GLU A 43 -1.65 -0.79 -5.56
C GLU A 43 -1.11 -1.96 -6.39
N GLN A 44 0.21 -2.13 -6.42
CA GLN A 44 0.87 -3.26 -7.10
C GLN A 44 0.42 -4.59 -6.53
N ASN A 45 0.39 -4.75 -5.20
CA ASN A 45 -0.10 -5.96 -4.55
C ASN A 45 -1.56 -6.25 -4.92
N ALA A 46 -2.42 -5.22 -4.96
CA ALA A 46 -3.81 -5.38 -5.39
C ALA A 46 -3.94 -5.78 -6.87
N GLN A 47 -3.08 -5.28 -7.75
CA GLN A 47 -3.02 -5.68 -9.15
C GLN A 47 -2.54 -7.13 -9.30
N LEU A 48 -1.47 -7.51 -8.60
CA LEU A 48 -0.91 -8.85 -8.60
C LEU A 48 -1.90 -9.88 -8.05
N ALA A 49 -2.60 -9.56 -6.96
CA ALA A 49 -3.66 -10.41 -6.40
C ALA A 49 -4.78 -10.65 -7.43
N ARG A 50 -5.23 -9.59 -8.11
CA ARG A 50 -6.23 -9.73 -9.20
C ARG A 50 -5.72 -10.58 -10.34
N ALA A 51 -4.47 -10.38 -10.78
CA ALA A 51 -3.86 -11.20 -11.83
C ALA A 51 -3.79 -12.68 -11.42
N ARG A 52 -3.36 -12.97 -10.19
CA ARG A 52 -3.36 -14.32 -9.61
C ARG A 52 -4.77 -14.93 -9.66
N ASP A 53 -5.77 -14.21 -9.17
CA ASP A 53 -7.14 -14.72 -9.06
C ASP A 53 -7.77 -14.99 -10.44
N LEU A 54 -7.38 -14.24 -11.47
CA LEU A 54 -7.81 -14.47 -12.85
C LEU A 54 -7.07 -15.63 -13.53
N LEU A 55 -5.77 -15.77 -13.27
CA LEU A 55 -4.92 -16.76 -13.95
C LEU A 55 -5.02 -18.14 -13.30
N LEU A 56 -5.14 -18.22 -11.98
CA LEU A 56 -5.11 -19.48 -11.25
C LEU A 56 -6.19 -20.47 -11.70
N PRO A 57 -7.47 -20.07 -11.89
CA PRO A 57 -8.50 -20.98 -12.40
C PRO A 57 -8.19 -21.50 -13.82
N LYS A 58 -7.60 -20.65 -14.67
CA LYS A 58 -7.23 -21.03 -16.05
C LYS A 58 -6.06 -22.02 -16.06
N LEU A 59 -5.10 -21.85 -15.15
CA LEU A 59 -4.00 -22.79 -14.95
C LEU A 59 -4.52 -24.13 -14.42
N MET A 60 -5.37 -24.11 -13.40
CA MET A 60 -5.93 -25.33 -12.79
C MET A 60 -6.81 -26.13 -13.75
N THR A 61 -7.44 -25.46 -14.73
CA THR A 61 -8.26 -26.11 -15.77
C THR A 61 -7.49 -26.49 -17.02
N GLY A 62 -6.17 -26.23 -17.09
CA GLY A 62 -5.34 -26.51 -18.25
C GLY A 62 -5.63 -25.64 -19.48
N GLN A 63 -6.36 -24.53 -19.31
CA GLN A 63 -6.66 -23.58 -20.39
C GLN A 63 -5.45 -22.72 -20.80
N LEU A 64 -4.37 -22.75 -20.01
CA LEU A 64 -3.11 -22.05 -20.26
C LEU A 64 -1.96 -23.06 -20.23
N ASP A 65 -1.20 -23.14 -21.31
CA ASP A 65 0.05 -23.92 -21.34
C ASP A 65 1.19 -23.08 -20.75
N VAL A 66 1.86 -23.65 -19.74
CA VAL A 66 2.97 -23.03 -19.02
C VAL A 66 4.25 -23.86 -19.08
N SER A 67 4.30 -24.91 -19.91
CA SER A 67 5.43 -25.83 -20.04
C SER A 67 6.75 -25.14 -20.44
N GLY A 68 6.68 -24.00 -21.14
CA GLY A 68 7.84 -23.22 -21.56
C GLY A 68 8.32 -22.16 -20.55
N ILE A 69 7.66 -22.01 -19.40
CA ILE A 69 8.00 -20.98 -18.42
C ILE A 69 9.09 -21.49 -17.48
N ARG A 70 10.23 -20.77 -17.43
CA ARG A 70 11.24 -21.00 -16.38
C ARG A 70 10.72 -20.46 -15.06
N LEU A 71 10.51 -21.36 -14.10
CA LEU A 71 10.18 -20.97 -12.74
C LEU A 71 11.43 -20.38 -12.05
N PRO A 72 11.29 -19.32 -11.25
CA PRO A 72 12.36 -18.86 -10.39
C PRO A 72 12.81 -20.00 -9.47
N GLU A 73 14.11 -20.06 -9.14
CA GLU A 73 14.58 -20.98 -8.10
C GLU A 73 13.79 -20.68 -6.81
N GLU A 74 13.23 -21.73 -6.20
CA GLU A 74 12.58 -21.63 -4.91
C GLU A 74 13.57 -20.98 -3.94
N LEU A 75 13.25 -19.78 -3.45
CA LEU A 75 13.96 -19.16 -2.34
C LEU A 75 13.69 -20.06 -1.13
N ALA A 76 14.56 -21.05 -0.95
CA ALA A 76 14.59 -21.90 0.23
C ALA A 76 14.69 -20.99 1.45
N ALA A 77 13.58 -20.88 2.18
CA ALA A 77 13.54 -20.35 3.53
C ALA A 77 13.78 -21.49 4.52
#